data_AF-A0A5B7IYE2-F1
#
_entry.id   AF-A0A5B7IYE2-F1
#
_cell.length_a   1.000
_cell.length_b   1.000
_cell.length_c   1.000
_cell.angle_alpha   90.00
_cell.angle_beta   90.00
_cell.angle_gamma   90.00
#
_symmetry.space_group_name_H-M   'P 1'
#
loop_
_entity.id
_entity.type
_entity.pdbx_description
1 polymer ?
#
loop_
_entity_poly.entity_id
_entity_poly.type
_entity_poly.pdbx_seq_one_letter_code
_entity_poly.pdbx_strand_id
1 'polypeptide(L)'
;MSPSSATFNLSQQEGWNEKLKNRDERFTLFVPTNDAWADIRRTMPSAYKKLFMGLFAYHVRNILERHMIANSAFTLEDLLSLTTNATVSGKNIQQHRLNMTRGKVYFQARVTQSFGG
;
A
#
# COMPACT_ATOMS: atom_id res chain seq x y z
N MET A 1 3.32 -15.37 -19.69
CA MET A 1 2.19 -14.88 -18.87
C MET A 1 2.78 -14.16 -17.66
N SER A 2 2.61 -12.84 -17.55
CA SER A 2 2.99 -12.14 -16.32
C SER A 2 2.13 -12.66 -15.17
N PRO A 3 2.69 -13.04 -14.01
CA PRO A 3 1.89 -13.51 -12.89
C PRO A 3 0.93 -12.39 -12.48
N SER A 4 -0.37 -12.68 -12.45
CA SER A 4 -1.38 -11.75 -11.94
C SER A 4 -1.03 -11.30 -10.52
N SER A 5 -1.17 -10.01 -10.22
CA SER A 5 -0.91 -9.47 -8.87
C SER A 5 -1.74 -10.21 -7.82
N ALA A 6 -1.09 -10.63 -6.73
CA ALA A 6 -1.76 -11.28 -5.61
C ALA A 6 -2.86 -10.39 -5.01
N THR A 7 -2.60 -9.07 -4.92
CA THR A 7 -3.60 -8.09 -4.47
C THR A 7 -4.81 -8.06 -5.40
N PHE A 8 -4.60 -8.11 -6.72
CA PHE A 8 -5.69 -8.14 -7.70
C PHE A 8 -6.55 -9.40 -7.58
N ASN A 9 -5.93 -10.57 -7.35
CA ASN A 9 -6.68 -11.81 -7.14
C ASN A 9 -7.54 -11.74 -5.86
N LEU A 10 -6.94 -11.28 -4.75
CA LEU A 10 -7.65 -11.09 -3.49
C LEU A 10 -8.81 -10.08 -3.62
N SER A 11 -8.64 -9.01 -4.39
CA SER A 11 -9.66 -7.97 -4.54
C SER A 11 -10.87 -8.39 -5.39
N GLN A 12 -10.81 -9.53 -6.09
CA GLN A 12 -11.97 -10.12 -6.77
C GLN A 12 -12.97 -10.74 -5.78
N GLN A 13 -12.55 -11.05 -4.56
CA GLN A 13 -13.42 -11.69 -3.58
C GLN A 13 -14.57 -10.77 -3.18
N GLU A 14 -15.79 -11.33 -3.12
CA GLU A 14 -17.04 -10.64 -2.74
C GLU A 14 -17.31 -9.33 -3.50
N GLY A 15 -16.82 -9.21 -4.74
CA GLY A 15 -17.06 -8.01 -5.56
C GLY A 15 -16.45 -6.74 -4.97
N TRP A 16 -15.41 -6.83 -4.15
CA TRP A 16 -14.78 -5.66 -3.51
C TRP A 16 -14.38 -4.58 -4.53
N ASN A 17 -13.93 -4.99 -5.72
CA ASN A 17 -13.57 -4.08 -6.81
C ASN A 17 -14.73 -3.21 -7.33
N GLU A 18 -16.00 -3.57 -7.08
CA GLU A 18 -17.15 -2.75 -7.47
C GLU A 18 -17.11 -1.37 -6.82
N LYS A 19 -16.56 -1.26 -5.60
CA LYS A 19 -16.37 0.02 -4.90
C LYS A 19 -15.47 0.99 -5.69
N LEU A 20 -14.50 0.46 -6.43
CA LEU A 20 -13.55 1.26 -7.20
C LEU A 20 -14.14 1.75 -8.54
N LYS A 21 -15.32 1.27 -8.93
CA LYS A 21 -15.98 1.69 -10.18
C LYS A 21 -16.76 3.00 -10.03
N ASN A 22 -17.08 3.41 -8.80
CA ASN A 22 -17.76 4.68 -8.57
C ASN A 22 -16.82 5.85 -8.92
N ARG A 23 -17.15 6.59 -9.99
CA ARG A 23 -16.36 7.72 -10.48
C ARG A 23 -16.61 9.02 -9.71
N ASP A 24 -17.60 9.06 -8.83
CA ASP A 24 -17.83 10.20 -7.94
C ASP A 24 -16.96 10.12 -6.69
N GLU A 25 -16.42 8.95 -6.39
CA GLU A 25 -15.48 8.73 -5.29
C GLU A 25 -14.03 8.84 -5.76
N ARG A 26 -13.14 9.17 -4.83
CA ARG A 26 -11.68 9.24 -5.05
C ARG A 26 -11.00 8.38 -4.00
N PHE A 27 -10.01 7.62 -4.42
CA PHE A 27 -9.30 6.71 -3.54
C PHE A 27 -7.79 6.85 -3.72
N THR A 28 -7.06 6.67 -2.63
CA THR A 28 -5.62 6.40 -2.64
C THR A 28 -5.41 4.99 -2.14
N LEU A 29 -5.00 4.08 -3.02
CA LEU A 29 -4.82 2.65 -2.70
C LEU A 29 -3.34 2.29 -2.64
N PHE A 30 -2.89 1.82 -1.48
CA PHE A 30 -1.52 1.33 -1.27
C PHE A 30 -1.45 -0.16 -1.57
N VAL A 31 -1.28 -0.50 -2.85
CA VAL A 31 -1.27 -1.89 -3.34
C VAL A 31 0.02 -2.60 -2.91
N PRO A 32 -0.03 -3.66 -2.08
CA PRO A 32 1.17 -4.44 -1.76
C PRO A 32 1.71 -5.15 -3.02
N THR A 33 3.04 -5.22 -3.14
CA THR A 33 3.71 -5.95 -4.23
C THR A 33 3.63 -7.46 -4.04
N ASN A 34 3.89 -8.23 -5.09
CA ASN A 34 3.96 -9.69 -5.00
C ASN A 34 5.05 -10.18 -4.04
N ASP A 35 6.18 -9.46 -3.95
CA ASP A 35 7.26 -9.79 -3.03
C ASP A 35 6.83 -9.61 -1.57
N ALA A 36 6.08 -8.54 -1.26
CA ALA A 36 5.49 -8.37 0.07
C ALA A 36 4.56 -9.55 0.43
N TRP A 37 3.75 -10.02 -0.52
CA TRP A 37 2.93 -11.21 -0.32
C TRP A 37 3.74 -12.50 -0.18
N ALA A 38 4.88 -12.63 -0.89
CA ALA A 38 5.78 -13.76 -0.75
C ALA A 38 6.41 -13.80 0.65
N ASP A 39 6.76 -12.65 1.22
CA ASP A 39 7.21 -12.54 2.61
C ASP A 39 6.14 -12.94 3.61
N ILE A 40 4.89 -12.52 3.40
CA ILE A 40 3.76 -12.97 4.22
C ILE A 40 3.56 -14.48 4.11
N ARG A 41 3.67 -15.05 2.91
CA ARG A 41 3.59 -16.51 2.70
C ARG A 41 4.69 -17.25 3.45
N ARG A 42 5.90 -16.72 3.49
CA ARG A 42 7.05 -17.32 4.19
C ARG A 42 6.95 -17.19 5.71
N THR A 43 6.54 -16.02 6.20
CA THR A 43 6.53 -15.71 7.64
C THR A 43 5.23 -16.10 8.34
N MET A 44 4.11 -16.10 7.63
CA MET A 44 2.76 -16.38 8.15
C MET A 44 1.97 -17.29 7.18
N PRO A 45 2.44 -18.51 6.90
CA PRO A 45 1.88 -19.37 5.85
C PRO A 45 0.39 -19.73 6.07
N SER A 46 -0.02 -19.99 7.30
CA SER A 46 -1.42 -20.30 7.63
C SER A 46 -2.36 -19.12 7.38
N ALA A 47 -1.92 -17.89 7.70
CA ALA A 47 -2.70 -16.68 7.43
C ALA A 47 -2.78 -16.42 5.93
N TYR A 48 -1.64 -16.51 5.23
CA TYR A 48 -1.60 -16.39 3.77
C TYR A 48 -2.59 -17.38 3.13
N LYS A 49 -2.53 -18.67 3.47
CA LYS A 49 -3.43 -19.68 2.91
C LYS A 49 -4.91 -19.32 3.12
N LYS A 50 -5.29 -18.88 4.32
CA LYS A 50 -6.69 -18.49 4.62
C LYS A 50 -7.19 -17.37 3.70
N LEU A 51 -6.37 -16.36 3.40
CA LEU A 51 -6.76 -15.25 2.52
C LEU A 51 -7.10 -15.73 1.10
N PHE A 52 -6.40 -16.74 0.59
CA PHE A 52 -6.59 -17.27 -0.76
C PHE A 52 -7.60 -18.42 -0.86
N MET A 53 -8.21 -18.86 0.25
CA MET A 53 -9.26 -19.89 0.24
C MET A 53 -10.64 -19.34 -0.11
N GLY A 54 -10.84 -18.03 -0.14
CA GLY A 54 -12.14 -17.39 -0.39
C GLY A 54 -13.16 -17.50 0.75
N LEU A 55 -13.00 -18.45 1.68
CA LEU A 55 -13.87 -18.62 2.86
C LEU A 55 -13.78 -17.48 3.88
N PHE A 56 -12.77 -16.63 3.77
CA PHE A 56 -12.46 -15.55 4.71
C PHE A 56 -12.43 -14.19 4.02
N ALA A 57 -13.30 -13.98 3.02
CA ALA A 57 -13.35 -12.75 2.22
C ALA A 57 -13.49 -11.48 3.08
N TYR A 58 -14.17 -11.54 4.22
CA TYR A 58 -14.21 -10.44 5.20
C TYR A 58 -12.80 -10.01 5.69
N HIS A 59 -11.88 -10.95 5.93
CA HIS A 59 -10.51 -10.61 6.30
C HIS A 59 -9.75 -9.93 5.15
N VAL A 60 -9.99 -10.40 3.91
CA VAL A 60 -9.43 -9.76 2.72
C VAL A 60 -9.94 -8.34 2.58
N ARG A 61 -11.25 -8.12 2.71
CA ARG A 61 -11.88 -6.79 2.72
C ARG A 61 -11.23 -5.87 3.74
N ASN A 62 -11.11 -6.30 5.00
CA ASN A 62 -10.50 -5.50 6.06
C ASN A 62 -9.05 -5.14 5.78
N ILE A 63 -8.28 -6.07 5.20
CA ILE A 63 -6.88 -5.79 4.81
C ILE A 63 -6.87 -4.74 3.71
N LEU A 64 -7.65 -4.89 2.64
CA LEU A 64 -7.67 -3.95 1.51
C LEU A 64 -8.17 -2.56 1.94
N GLU A 65 -9.23 -2.49 2.74
CA GLU A 65 -9.76 -1.24 3.28
C GLU A 65 -8.73 -0.52 4.17
N ARG A 66 -7.93 -1.28 4.93
CA ARG A 66 -6.83 -0.71 5.73
C ARG A 66 -5.67 -0.16 4.89
N HIS A 67 -5.56 -0.57 3.62
CA HIS A 67 -4.58 -0.05 2.66
C HIS A 67 -5.20 1.03 1.74
N MET A 68 -6.41 1.49 2.03
CA MET A 68 -7.12 2.44 1.22
C MET A 68 -7.43 3.70 2.03
N ILE A 69 -7.21 4.86 1.43
CA ILE A 69 -7.79 6.12 1.89
C ILE A 69 -8.98 6.40 0.97
N ALA A 70 -10.17 6.51 1.56
CA ALA A 70 -11.39 6.85 0.85
C ALA A 70 -11.60 8.38 0.82
N ASN A 71 -12.39 8.84 -0.14
CA ASN A 71 -12.79 10.24 -0.35
C ASN A 71 -11.64 11.24 -0.62
N SER A 72 -10.43 10.74 -0.89
CA SER A 72 -9.26 11.54 -1.20
C SER A 72 -8.34 10.82 -2.19
N ALA A 73 -7.90 11.53 -3.22
CA ALA A 73 -6.82 11.10 -4.10
C ALA A 73 -5.57 11.91 -3.75
N PHE A 74 -4.57 11.26 -3.18
CA PHE A 74 -3.28 11.85 -2.86
C PHE A 74 -2.24 11.42 -3.89
N THR A 75 -1.54 12.40 -4.44
CA THR A 75 -0.26 12.18 -5.11
C THR A 75 0.82 11.86 -4.08
N LEU A 76 1.99 11.42 -4.53
CA LEU A 76 3.11 11.23 -3.62
C LEU A 76 3.54 12.55 -2.98
N GLU A 77 3.56 13.63 -3.76
CA GLU A 77 3.84 15.00 -3.32
C GLU A 77 2.89 15.43 -2.19
N ASP A 78 1.60 15.14 -2.32
CA ASP A 78 0.62 15.46 -1.27
C ASP A 78 0.93 14.68 0.01
N LEU A 79 1.19 13.36 -0.09
CA LEU A 79 1.50 12.53 1.09
C LEU A 79 2.75 13.00 1.83
N LEU A 80 3.74 13.52 1.10
CA LEU A 80 4.95 14.09 1.70
C LEU A 80 4.67 15.37 2.45
N SER A 81 3.85 16.26 1.88
CA SER A 81 3.46 17.52 2.51
C SER A 81 2.73 17.30 3.85
N LEU A 82 2.05 16.15 4.00
CA LEU A 82 1.36 15.76 5.23
C LEU A 82 2.30 15.23 6.31
N THR A 83 3.57 14.97 6.00
CA THR A 83 4.55 14.52 7.00
C THR A 83 5.26 15.71 7.62
N THR A 84 5.17 15.81 8.94
CA THR A 84 5.59 16.96 9.76
C THR A 84 7.10 17.19 9.84
N ASN A 85 7.92 16.61 8.95
CA ASN A 85 9.34 16.89 8.87
C ASN A 85 9.68 17.54 7.53
N ALA A 86 10.03 18.82 7.62
CA ALA A 86 10.33 19.71 6.53
C ALA A 86 11.33 19.13 5.51
N THR A 87 11.21 19.66 4.28
CA THR A 87 12.26 19.67 3.24
C THR A 87 12.50 18.39 2.44
N VAL A 88 11.46 17.67 2.02
CA VAL A 88 11.58 16.82 0.83
C VAL A 88 10.95 17.54 -0.36
N SER A 89 11.78 18.21 -1.17
CA SER A 89 11.32 18.85 -2.41
C SER A 89 10.87 17.77 -3.41
N GLY A 90 9.60 17.85 -3.83
CA GLY A 90 8.90 16.90 -4.71
C GLY A 90 9.62 16.53 -6.00
N LYS A 91 10.57 17.38 -6.46
CA LYS A 91 11.19 17.25 -7.79
C LYS A 91 12.19 16.09 -7.95
N ASN A 92 12.58 15.37 -6.89
CA ASN A 92 13.57 14.27 -6.95
C ASN A 92 13.22 13.09 -6.02
N ILE A 93 11.96 12.70 -5.98
CA ILE A 93 11.49 11.68 -5.04
C ILE A 93 11.38 10.35 -5.75
N GLN A 94 12.34 9.50 -5.46
CA GLN A 94 12.30 8.14 -5.92
C GLN A 94 11.46 7.29 -4.96
N GLN A 95 10.58 6.45 -5.53
CA GLN A 95 9.61 5.60 -4.83
C GLN A 95 10.22 4.79 -3.67
N HIS A 96 11.51 4.44 -3.74
CA HIS A 96 12.25 3.75 -2.69
C HIS A 96 12.45 4.52 -1.37
N ARG A 97 11.92 5.74 -1.25
CA ARG A 97 11.87 6.48 0.03
C ARG A 97 10.59 6.25 0.82
N LEU A 98 9.63 5.51 0.26
CA LEU A 98 8.34 5.18 0.86
C LEU A 98 8.34 3.74 1.31
N ASN A 99 8.14 3.50 2.60
CA ASN A 99 7.89 2.18 3.14
C ASN A 99 6.52 2.12 3.77
N MET A 100 5.84 1.00 3.61
CA MET A 100 4.60 0.74 4.34
C MET A 100 4.80 -0.47 5.25
N THR A 101 4.64 -0.27 6.56
CA THR A 101 4.71 -1.34 7.54
C THR A 101 3.41 -1.38 8.30
N ARG A 102 2.72 -2.53 8.26
CA ARG A 102 1.41 -2.71 8.90
C ARG A 102 0.50 -1.54 8.54
N GLY A 103 0.27 -1.25 7.26
CA GLY A 103 -0.65 -0.21 6.74
C GLY A 103 -0.43 1.21 7.26
N LYS A 104 0.74 1.50 7.83
CA LYS A 104 1.22 2.86 8.06
C LYS A 104 2.29 3.17 7.04
N VAL A 105 2.19 4.34 6.40
CA VAL A 105 3.20 4.82 5.46
C VAL A 105 4.26 5.57 6.25
N TYR A 106 5.52 5.25 5.98
CA TYR A 106 6.70 5.84 6.56
C TYR A 106 7.60 6.37 5.46
N PHE A 107 8.19 7.54 5.71
CA PHE A 107 9.17 8.14 4.82
C PHE A 107 10.55 7.89 5.42
N GLN A 108 11.44 7.26 4.65
CA GLN A 108 12.83 7.14 5.04
C GLN A 108 13.53 8.48 4.77
N ALA A 109 13.78 9.24 5.83
CA ALA A 109 14.67 10.39 5.78
C ALA A 109 16.11 9.88 5.70
N ARG A 110 16.84 10.22 4.63
CA ARG A 110 18.31 10.21 4.67
C ARG A 110 18.75 11.56 5.21
N VAL A 111 19.21 11.60 6.45
CA VAL A 111 19.93 12.76 6.96
C VAL A 111 21.33 12.69 6.35
N THR A 112 21.61 13.50 5.33
CA THR A 112 22.99 13.79 4.94
C THR A 112 23.57 14.75 5.97
N GLN A 113 24.16 14.22 7.04
CA GLN A 113 25.04 15.02 7.90
C GLN A 113 26.31 15.30 7.11
N SER A 114 26.42 16.51 6.58
CA SER A 114 27.72 17.07 6.19
C SER A 114 28.43 17.46 7.48
N PHE A 115 29.41 16.67 7.91
CA PHE A 115 30.37 17.15 8.89
C PHE A 115 31.24 18.20 8.19
N GLY A 116 30.94 19.48 8.43
CA GLY A 116 31.85 20.58 8.10
C GLY A 116 33.12 20.44 8.92
N GLY A 117 34.27 20.62 8.27
CA GLY A 117 35.61 20.45 8.83
C GLY A 117 36.03 21.49 9.86
#